data_AF-G9X2J2-F1
#
_entry.id   AF-G9X2J2-F1
#
_cell.length_a   1.000
_cell.length_b   1.000
_cell.length_c   1.000
_cell.angle_alpha   90.00
_cell.angle_beta   90.00
_cell.angle_gamma   90.00
#
_symmetry.space_group_name_H-M   'P 1'
#
loop_
_entity.id
_entity.type
_entity.pdbx_description
1 polymer ?
#
loop_
_entity_poly.entity_id
_entity_poly.type
_entity_poly.pdbx_seq_one_letter_code
_entity_poly.pdbx_strand_id
1 'polypeptide(L)'
;MLPKIEKAVRFMIDIAQDNSHGYDQNQRWGERGDYDCSSLTITAFEKAGFPVKSNYGATYTGNMKQAFINCGFKDVRNVVNLYTGAGLIRGDILLNEVHHVAVYIGNGLIVQASINELGRATGGRPGDQTGYEINISKYKNYHRGGWDIVLRYEEKLDEKVIDKKGEIKKMSEKEKEYAVQAINKLAELKLLNSPDVHIKNIDKSNWALWVMIAKMNEKIDNK
;
A
#
# COMPACT_ATOMS: atom_id res chain seq x y z
N MET A 1 -11.21 -9.41 9.76
CA MET A 1 -10.55 -9.59 8.43
C MET A 1 -9.75 -8.31 8.17
N LEU A 2 -8.53 -8.39 7.62
CA LEU A 2 -7.76 -7.16 7.33
C LEU A 2 -8.55 -6.26 6.35
N PRO A 3 -8.55 -4.93 6.53
CA PRO A 3 -9.07 -4.00 5.53
C PRO A 3 -8.44 -4.28 4.16
N LYS A 4 -9.20 -4.14 3.08
CA LYS A 4 -8.71 -4.45 1.72
C LYS A 4 -7.51 -3.58 1.37
N ILE A 5 -7.53 -2.29 1.74
CA ILE A 5 -6.40 -1.40 1.47
C ILE A 5 -5.13 -1.89 2.14
N GLU A 6 -5.23 -2.34 3.39
CA GLU A 6 -4.05 -2.84 4.09
C GLU A 6 -3.50 -4.12 3.44
N LYS A 7 -4.36 -5.04 3.00
CA LYS A 7 -3.90 -6.25 2.30
C LYS A 7 -3.08 -5.89 1.06
N ALA A 8 -3.52 -4.90 0.29
CA ALA A 8 -2.81 -4.44 -0.90
C ALA A 8 -1.46 -3.80 -0.53
N VAL A 9 -1.45 -2.90 0.44
CA VAL A 9 -0.23 -2.21 0.86
C VAL A 9 0.80 -3.18 1.46
N ARG A 10 0.37 -4.12 2.32
CA ARG A 10 1.28 -5.14 2.87
C ARG A 10 1.86 -6.03 1.79
N PHE A 11 1.04 -6.48 0.84
CA PHE A 11 1.54 -7.24 -0.29
C PHE A 11 2.67 -6.49 -1.03
N MET A 12 2.50 -5.20 -1.33
CA MET A 12 3.56 -4.44 -2.00
C MET A 12 4.81 -4.24 -1.14
N ILE A 13 4.66 -4.04 0.18
CA ILE A 13 5.79 -3.93 1.12
C ILE A 13 6.56 -5.25 1.20
N ASP A 14 5.85 -6.37 1.33
CA ASP A 14 6.45 -7.70 1.43
C ASP A 14 7.23 -8.02 0.15
N ILE A 15 6.66 -7.72 -1.03
CA ILE A 15 7.36 -7.85 -2.31
C ILE A 15 8.59 -6.95 -2.39
N ALA A 16 8.52 -5.71 -1.90
CA ALA A 16 9.66 -4.79 -1.89
C ALA A 16 10.78 -5.19 -0.91
N GLN A 17 10.53 -6.14 -0.01
CA GLN A 17 11.49 -6.62 1.00
C GLN A 17 12.04 -8.01 0.69
N ASP A 18 11.53 -8.65 -0.37
CA ASP A 18 11.92 -9.97 -0.80
C ASP A 18 12.67 -9.89 -2.12
N ASN A 19 13.99 -10.10 -2.05
CA ASN A 19 14.88 -10.01 -3.21
C ASN A 19 14.63 -11.08 -4.28
N SER A 20 13.71 -12.04 -4.06
CA SER A 20 13.23 -12.91 -5.13
C SER A 20 12.31 -12.21 -6.13
N HIS A 21 11.96 -10.93 -5.88
CA HIS A 21 11.09 -10.12 -6.72
C HIS A 21 11.78 -8.88 -7.30
N GLY A 22 11.85 -8.78 -8.63
CA GLY A 22 12.54 -7.70 -9.34
C GLY A 22 11.64 -6.84 -10.24
N TYR A 23 12.28 -6.12 -11.15
CA TYR A 23 11.59 -5.31 -12.17
C TYR A 23 11.81 -5.83 -13.59
N ASP A 24 10.74 -6.13 -14.32
CA ASP A 24 10.80 -6.32 -15.79
C ASP A 24 9.41 -6.21 -16.44
N GLN A 25 9.28 -5.52 -17.57
CA GLN A 25 7.99 -5.38 -18.28
C GLN A 25 7.62 -6.58 -19.18
N ASN A 26 8.57 -7.45 -19.55
CA ASN A 26 8.27 -8.64 -20.36
C ASN A 26 7.64 -9.77 -19.52
N GLN A 27 7.98 -9.88 -18.24
CA GLN A 27 7.51 -10.94 -17.31
C GLN A 27 6.96 -10.30 -16.03
N ARG A 28 5.97 -9.44 -16.22
CA ARG A 28 5.53 -8.43 -15.24
C ARG A 28 4.49 -8.90 -14.23
N TRP A 29 3.95 -10.11 -14.25
CA TRP A 29 2.87 -10.51 -13.32
C TRP A 29 3.35 -11.38 -12.15
N GLY A 30 4.64 -11.36 -11.87
CA GLY A 30 5.26 -12.14 -10.80
C GLY A 30 5.47 -13.61 -11.15
N GLU A 31 5.27 -14.03 -12.40
CA GLU A 31 5.43 -15.42 -12.81
C GLU A 31 6.86 -15.95 -12.59
N ARG A 32 7.83 -15.04 -12.60
CA ARG A 32 9.25 -15.32 -12.34
C ARG A 32 9.83 -14.50 -11.18
N GLY A 33 8.97 -13.83 -10.42
CA GLY A 33 9.38 -12.89 -9.39
C GLY A 33 9.18 -11.43 -9.79
N ASP A 34 9.26 -11.10 -11.09
CA ASP A 34 9.29 -9.70 -11.52
C ASP A 34 7.93 -9.04 -11.65
N TYR A 35 7.93 -7.74 -11.42
CA TYR A 35 6.80 -6.86 -11.68
C TYR A 35 7.25 -5.61 -12.44
N ASP A 36 6.30 -4.82 -12.92
CA ASP A 36 6.53 -3.40 -13.16
C ASP A 36 5.60 -2.57 -12.30
N CYS A 37 5.71 -1.24 -12.41
CA CYS A 37 4.96 -0.31 -11.57
C CYS A 37 3.45 -0.65 -11.53
N SER A 38 2.87 -0.83 -12.72
CA SER A 38 1.44 -1.06 -12.90
C SER A 38 1.04 -2.46 -12.50
N SER A 39 1.78 -3.49 -12.90
CA SER A 39 1.41 -4.87 -12.59
C SER A 39 1.57 -5.20 -11.11
N LEU A 40 2.58 -4.65 -10.41
CA LEU A 40 2.73 -4.79 -8.96
C LEU A 40 1.49 -4.25 -8.26
N THR A 41 1.10 -3.02 -8.60
CA THR A 41 -0.06 -2.35 -8.02
C THR A 41 -1.35 -3.08 -8.36
N ILE A 42 -1.57 -3.44 -9.62
CA ILE A 42 -2.76 -4.20 -10.04
C ILE A 42 -2.85 -5.54 -9.29
N THR A 43 -1.75 -6.27 -9.18
CA THR A 43 -1.68 -7.57 -8.50
C THR A 43 -1.99 -7.44 -7.02
N ALA A 44 -1.43 -6.42 -6.36
CA ALA A 44 -1.65 -6.15 -4.95
C ALA A 44 -3.13 -5.91 -4.63
N PHE A 45 -3.78 -5.04 -5.41
CA PHE A 45 -5.19 -4.70 -5.20
C PHE A 45 -6.14 -5.82 -5.62
N GLU A 46 -5.80 -6.58 -6.68
CA GLU A 46 -6.52 -7.80 -7.06
C GLU A 46 -6.52 -8.84 -5.93
N LYS A 47 -5.34 -9.16 -5.38
CA LYS A 47 -5.19 -10.09 -4.25
C LYS A 47 -5.87 -9.58 -2.97
N ALA A 48 -5.99 -8.27 -2.80
CA ALA A 48 -6.70 -7.67 -1.69
C ALA A 48 -8.23 -7.75 -1.80
N GLY A 49 -8.76 -8.16 -2.96
CA GLY A 49 -10.19 -8.31 -3.23
C GLY A 49 -10.82 -7.09 -3.89
N PHE A 50 -10.04 -6.25 -4.56
CA PHE A 50 -10.54 -5.30 -5.55
C PHE A 50 -10.39 -5.94 -6.93
N PRO A 51 -11.46 -6.28 -7.64
CA PRO A 51 -11.36 -7.01 -8.91
C PRO A 51 -10.96 -6.08 -10.09
N VAL A 52 -9.92 -5.25 -9.88
CA VAL A 52 -9.43 -4.25 -10.82
C VAL A 52 -8.93 -4.89 -12.11
N LYS A 53 -8.36 -6.10 -12.05
CA LYS A 53 -7.91 -6.85 -13.22
C LYS A 53 -8.99 -7.80 -13.70
N SER A 54 -9.48 -8.68 -12.82
CA SER A 54 -10.36 -9.79 -13.21
C SER A 54 -11.72 -9.33 -13.74
N ASN A 55 -12.27 -8.24 -13.20
CA ASN A 55 -13.58 -7.73 -13.58
C ASN A 55 -13.51 -6.40 -14.34
N TYR A 56 -12.52 -5.54 -14.05
CA TYR A 56 -12.43 -4.21 -14.67
C TYR A 56 -11.24 -4.00 -15.62
N GLY A 57 -10.46 -5.06 -15.90
CA GLY A 57 -9.55 -5.10 -17.04
C GLY A 57 -8.28 -4.23 -16.92
N ALA A 58 -7.87 -3.83 -15.71
CA ALA A 58 -6.59 -3.14 -15.52
C ALA A 58 -5.42 -4.03 -15.98
N THR A 59 -4.61 -3.53 -16.90
CA THR A 59 -3.47 -4.27 -17.46
C THR A 59 -2.19 -3.47 -17.58
N TYR A 60 -2.24 -2.14 -17.55
CA TYR A 60 -1.09 -1.22 -17.61
C TYR A 60 -1.49 0.16 -17.11
N THR A 61 -0.53 1.06 -16.91
CA THR A 61 -0.73 2.39 -16.30
C THR A 61 -1.90 3.19 -16.91
N GLY A 62 -2.03 3.18 -18.24
CA GLY A 62 -3.02 3.97 -18.98
C GLY A 62 -4.48 3.54 -18.84
N ASN A 63 -4.76 2.36 -18.27
CA ASN A 63 -6.14 1.92 -18.01
C ASN A 63 -6.45 1.68 -16.52
N MET A 64 -5.49 1.93 -15.63
CA MET A 64 -5.69 1.75 -14.18
C MET A 64 -6.77 2.67 -13.63
N LYS A 65 -6.77 3.96 -13.99
CA LYS A 65 -7.72 4.95 -13.46
C LYS A 65 -9.17 4.46 -13.53
N GLN A 66 -9.63 4.08 -14.72
CA GLN A 66 -11.01 3.66 -14.92
C GLN A 66 -11.33 2.38 -14.13
N ALA A 67 -10.42 1.40 -14.13
CA ALA A 67 -10.63 0.14 -13.41
C ALA A 67 -10.73 0.34 -11.90
N PHE A 68 -9.87 1.19 -11.32
CA PHE A 68 -9.89 1.51 -9.90
C PHE A 68 -11.12 2.35 -9.52
N ILE A 69 -11.53 3.33 -10.34
CA ILE A 69 -12.79 4.06 -10.14
C ILE A 69 -13.99 3.10 -10.13
N ASN A 70 -14.02 2.12 -11.04
CA ASN A 70 -15.07 1.11 -11.06
C ASN A 70 -15.05 0.20 -9.81
N CYS A 71 -13.90 0.07 -9.14
CA CYS A 71 -13.78 -0.57 -7.82
C CYS A 71 -14.17 0.34 -6.63
N GLY A 72 -14.65 1.56 -6.87
CA GLY A 72 -15.09 2.49 -5.84
C GLY A 72 -14.01 3.45 -5.33
N PHE A 73 -12.86 3.54 -6.02
CA PHE A 73 -11.88 4.59 -5.73
C PHE A 73 -12.36 5.94 -6.28
N LYS A 74 -11.90 7.02 -5.66
CA LYS A 74 -12.14 8.40 -6.09
C LYS A 74 -10.81 9.09 -6.37
N ASP A 75 -10.79 9.98 -7.36
CA ASP A 75 -9.68 10.91 -7.53
C ASP A 75 -9.78 12.02 -6.48
N VAL A 76 -8.76 12.12 -5.63
CA VAL A 76 -8.64 13.08 -4.53
C VAL A 76 -7.45 14.02 -4.71
N ARG A 77 -6.90 14.12 -5.92
CA ARG A 77 -5.76 15.01 -6.21
C ARG A 77 -5.99 16.45 -5.74
N ASN A 78 -7.22 16.95 -5.80
CA ASN A 78 -7.56 18.32 -5.40
C ASN A 78 -7.38 18.60 -3.90
N VAL A 79 -7.33 17.58 -3.05
CA VAL A 79 -7.12 17.71 -1.59
C VAL A 79 -5.73 17.24 -1.16
N VAL A 80 -4.84 16.99 -2.12
CA VAL A 80 -3.46 16.57 -1.87
C VAL A 80 -2.50 17.61 -2.43
N ASN A 81 -1.55 18.04 -1.60
CA ASN A 81 -0.41 18.84 -2.06
C ASN A 81 0.62 17.90 -2.70
N LEU A 82 0.66 17.84 -4.04
CA LEU A 82 1.60 16.97 -4.77
C LEU A 82 3.06 17.42 -4.72
N TYR A 83 3.35 18.62 -4.22
CA TYR A 83 4.74 19.04 -4.01
C TYR A 83 5.31 18.43 -2.72
N THR A 84 4.50 18.40 -1.66
CA THR A 84 4.95 17.95 -0.32
C THR A 84 4.44 16.57 0.07
N GLY A 85 3.43 16.04 -0.62
CA GLY A 85 2.69 14.84 -0.23
C GLY A 85 1.70 15.08 0.92
N ALA A 86 1.54 16.33 1.38
CA ALA A 86 0.58 16.63 2.45
C ALA A 86 -0.85 16.31 1.98
N GLY A 87 -1.62 15.66 2.85
CA GLY A 87 -2.97 15.17 2.54
C GLY A 87 -3.00 13.74 1.99
N LEU A 88 -1.87 13.11 1.67
CA LEU A 88 -1.81 11.69 1.34
C LEU A 88 -2.12 10.81 2.55
N ILE A 89 -2.85 9.72 2.32
CA ILE A 89 -3.16 8.69 3.32
C ILE A 89 -2.74 7.32 2.82
N ARG A 90 -2.35 6.45 3.76
CA ARG A 90 -1.89 5.09 3.44
C ARG A 90 -2.92 4.37 2.56
N GLY A 91 -2.46 3.83 1.43
CA GLY A 91 -3.28 3.20 0.41
C GLY A 91 -3.62 4.07 -0.79
N ASP A 92 -3.32 5.37 -0.75
CA ASP A 92 -3.46 6.24 -1.92
C ASP A 92 -2.56 5.75 -3.05
N ILE A 93 -3.13 5.67 -4.25
CA ILE A 93 -2.41 5.31 -5.46
C ILE A 93 -2.08 6.60 -6.20
N LEU A 94 -0.78 6.88 -6.30
CA LEU A 94 -0.22 7.99 -7.05
C LEU A 94 -0.05 7.53 -8.49
N LEU A 95 -0.82 8.08 -9.42
CA LEU A 95 -0.80 7.65 -10.81
C LEU A 95 -0.41 8.81 -11.73
N ASN A 96 0.67 8.61 -12.49
CA ASN A 96 0.90 9.31 -13.74
C ASN A 96 0.33 8.40 -14.83
N GLU A 97 -0.74 8.81 -15.49
CA GLU A 97 -1.56 7.93 -16.35
C GLU A 97 -0.76 7.37 -17.54
N VAL A 98 0.38 7.97 -17.88
CA VAL A 98 1.22 7.53 -19.00
C VAL A 98 2.42 6.69 -18.54
N HIS A 99 3.05 7.04 -17.42
CA HIS A 99 4.42 6.61 -17.16
C HIS A 99 4.62 5.75 -15.93
N HIS A 100 3.90 6.00 -14.83
CA HIS A 100 4.27 5.41 -13.56
C HIS A 100 3.15 5.37 -12.53
N VAL A 101 3.23 4.40 -11.62
CA VAL A 101 2.37 4.33 -10.45
C VAL A 101 3.18 3.97 -9.21
N ALA A 102 2.81 4.56 -8.09
CA ALA A 102 3.33 4.23 -6.77
C ALA A 102 2.18 4.22 -5.75
N VAL A 103 2.36 3.56 -4.62
CA VAL A 103 1.37 3.53 -3.54
C VAL A 103 1.95 4.17 -2.30
N TYR A 104 1.23 5.14 -1.74
CA TYR A 104 1.63 5.79 -0.50
C TYR A 104 1.37 4.85 0.68
N ILE A 105 2.41 4.60 1.48
CA ILE A 105 2.36 3.64 2.59
C ILE A 105 2.31 4.34 3.95
N GLY A 106 2.16 5.67 3.99
CA GLY A 106 2.17 6.44 5.24
C GLY A 106 3.55 6.99 5.59
N ASN A 107 3.60 7.90 6.57
CA ASN A 107 4.83 8.49 7.11
C ASN A 107 5.74 9.11 6.03
N GLY A 108 5.17 9.68 4.97
CA GLY A 108 5.95 10.28 3.88
C GLY A 108 6.67 9.25 3.00
N LEU A 109 6.24 7.98 3.00
CA LEU A 109 6.84 6.90 2.22
C LEU A 109 5.91 6.38 1.12
N ILE A 110 6.52 5.90 0.04
CA ILE A 110 5.86 5.22 -1.08
C ILE A 110 6.53 3.87 -1.34
N VAL A 111 5.77 2.93 -1.89
CA VAL A 111 6.28 1.66 -2.45
C VAL A 111 6.03 1.62 -3.95
N GLN A 112 7.00 1.14 -4.71
CA GLN A 112 6.97 1.14 -6.18
C GLN A 112 7.95 0.13 -6.79
N ALA A 113 7.62 -0.38 -7.97
CA ALA A 113 8.55 -1.07 -8.87
C ALA A 113 9.03 -0.06 -9.93
N SER A 114 10.34 0.17 -10.06
CA SER A 114 10.89 1.34 -10.74
C SER A 114 11.68 1.05 -12.02
N ILE A 115 12.73 0.22 -11.95
CA ILE A 115 13.68 -0.02 -13.03
C ILE A 115 14.52 -1.27 -12.72
N ASN A 116 15.00 -1.99 -13.74
CA ASN A 116 15.85 -3.17 -13.55
C ASN A 116 17.33 -2.82 -13.34
N GLU A 117 18.14 -3.84 -13.06
CA GLU A 117 19.58 -3.77 -12.81
C GLU A 117 20.41 -3.20 -13.98
N LEU A 118 19.88 -3.26 -15.20
CA LEU A 118 20.49 -2.68 -16.40
C LEU A 118 20.15 -1.19 -16.59
N GLY A 119 19.34 -0.60 -15.70
CA GLY A 119 18.80 0.74 -15.88
C GLY A 119 17.78 0.81 -17.02
N ARG A 120 17.06 -0.29 -17.27
CA ARG A 120 16.10 -0.45 -18.37
C ARG A 120 14.75 -0.94 -17.86
N ALA A 121 13.77 -0.90 -18.77
CA ALA A 121 12.43 -1.40 -18.50
C ALA A 121 12.29 -2.92 -18.72
N THR A 122 13.20 -3.52 -19.50
CA THR A 122 13.12 -4.92 -19.93
C THR A 122 14.50 -5.54 -20.08
N GLY A 123 14.53 -6.87 -20.11
CA GLY A 123 15.72 -7.68 -20.31
C GLY A 123 16.55 -7.87 -19.05
N GLY A 124 15.99 -7.58 -17.88
CA GLY A 124 16.61 -7.82 -16.59
C GLY A 124 16.59 -9.30 -16.23
N ARG A 125 17.36 -9.67 -15.21
CA ARG A 125 17.29 -11.01 -14.63
C ARG A 125 16.14 -11.08 -13.62
N PRO A 126 15.46 -12.23 -13.49
CA PRO A 126 14.41 -12.35 -12.48
C PRO A 126 14.90 -12.22 -11.04
N GLY A 127 14.11 -11.53 -10.22
CA GLY A 127 14.42 -11.16 -8.84
C GLY A 127 15.06 -9.78 -8.73
N ASP A 128 15.30 -9.29 -7.51
CA ASP A 128 15.99 -8.01 -7.32
C ASP A 128 17.51 -8.22 -7.32
N GLN A 129 18.22 -7.62 -8.27
CA GLN A 129 19.69 -7.65 -8.28
C GLN A 129 20.35 -6.41 -7.68
N THR A 130 19.58 -5.36 -7.37
CA THR A 130 20.11 -4.08 -6.90
C THR A 130 19.73 -3.76 -5.45
N GLY A 131 18.70 -4.42 -4.92
CA GLY A 131 18.03 -4.07 -3.67
C GLY A 131 17.10 -2.85 -3.80
N TYR A 132 16.85 -2.38 -5.03
CA TYR A 132 16.08 -1.15 -5.30
C TYR A 132 15.13 -1.25 -6.50
N GLU A 133 15.03 -2.40 -7.17
CA GLU A 133 14.18 -2.55 -8.35
C GLU A 133 12.71 -2.39 -7.99
N ILE A 134 12.31 -3.05 -6.90
CA ILE A 134 11.10 -2.74 -6.13
C ILE A 134 11.55 -2.17 -4.79
N ASN A 135 11.11 -0.95 -4.47
CA ASN A 135 11.64 -0.22 -3.32
C ASN A 135 10.57 0.50 -2.52
N ILE A 136 10.92 0.73 -1.26
CA ILE A 136 10.28 1.72 -0.40
C ILE A 136 11.18 2.95 -0.34
N SER A 137 10.63 4.11 -0.63
CA SER A 137 11.37 5.37 -0.61
C SER A 137 10.52 6.52 -0.08
N LYS A 138 11.17 7.66 0.22
CA LYS A 138 10.44 8.89 0.56
C LYS A 138 9.56 9.32 -0.62
N TYR A 139 8.38 9.82 -0.30
CA TYR A 139 7.51 10.49 -1.24
C TYR A 139 8.30 11.56 -1.99
N LYS A 140 8.11 11.58 -3.30
CA LYS A 140 8.59 12.60 -4.20
C LYS A 140 7.60 12.74 -5.34
N ASN A 141 7.52 13.95 -5.90
CA ASN A 141 6.77 14.14 -7.12
C ASN A 141 7.44 13.33 -8.25
N TYR A 142 6.66 12.72 -9.13
CA TYR A 142 7.23 11.94 -10.23
C TYR A 142 8.00 12.85 -11.20
N HIS A 143 9.20 12.45 -11.59
CA HIS A 143 10.13 13.33 -12.30
C HIS A 143 9.67 13.70 -13.73
N ARG A 144 8.79 12.89 -14.36
CA ARG A 144 8.24 13.18 -15.70
C ARG A 144 6.87 13.84 -15.61
N GLY A 145 6.83 15.08 -15.14
CA GLY A 145 5.59 15.88 -15.11
C GLY A 145 4.71 15.67 -13.88
N GLY A 146 5.15 14.88 -12.90
CA GLY A 146 4.44 14.67 -11.65
C GLY A 146 3.32 13.64 -11.70
N TRP A 147 2.45 13.68 -10.70
CA TRP A 147 1.29 12.80 -10.57
C TRP A 147 0.04 13.46 -11.19
N ASP A 148 -0.61 12.74 -12.09
CA ASP A 148 -1.81 13.22 -12.80
C ASP A 148 -3.06 13.13 -11.91
N ILE A 149 -3.15 12.07 -11.11
CA ILE A 149 -4.25 11.81 -10.18
C ILE A 149 -3.78 11.12 -8.90
N VAL A 150 -4.63 11.17 -7.87
CA VAL A 150 -4.45 10.39 -6.63
C VAL A 150 -5.72 9.60 -6.39
N LEU A 151 -5.67 8.28 -6.54
CA LEU A 151 -6.83 7.43 -6.31
C LEU A 151 -6.88 6.97 -4.86
N ARG A 152 -8.00 7.24 -4.20
CA ARG A 152 -8.26 6.89 -2.81
C ARG A 152 -9.53 6.05 -2.70
N TYR A 153 -9.43 4.94 -1.98
CA TYR A 153 -10.60 4.18 -1.57
C TYR A 153 -10.98 4.56 -0.14
N GLU A 154 -12.22 5.00 0.03
CA GLU A 154 -12.80 5.19 1.36
C GLU A 154 -13.23 3.83 1.89
N GLU A 155 -12.36 3.22 2.70
CA GLU A 155 -12.69 1.99 3.38
C GLU A 155 -13.84 2.26 4.36
N LYS A 156 -15.05 1.79 4.03
CA LYS A 156 -16.17 1.80 4.96
C LYS A 156 -15.77 0.95 6.15
N LEU A 157 -15.60 1.60 7.30
CA LEU A 157 -15.37 0.92 8.57
C LEU A 157 -16.53 -0.05 8.80
N ASP A 158 -16.22 -1.25 9.27
CA ASP A 158 -17.23 -2.24 9.65
C ASP A 158 -18.23 -1.57 10.64
N GLU A 159 -19.54 -1.78 10.51
CA GLU A 159 -20.54 -1.09 11.36
C GLU A 159 -20.35 -1.42 12.85
N LYS A 160 -19.62 -2.51 13.16
CA LYS A 160 -19.28 -2.93 14.53
C LYS A 160 -18.34 -1.94 15.25
N VAL A 161 -17.65 -1.11 14.49
CA VAL A 161 -16.65 -0.11 14.94
C VAL A 161 -17.29 1.18 15.41
N ILE A 162 -18.40 1.50 14.78
CA ILE A 162 -19.05 2.77 14.91
C ILE A 162 -20.11 2.58 15.99
N ASP A 163 -20.18 3.49 16.95
CA ASP A 163 -21.24 3.44 17.94
C ASP A 163 -22.58 3.80 17.30
N LYS A 164 -23.67 3.71 18.08
CA LYS A 164 -25.02 4.00 17.59
C LYS A 164 -25.19 5.47 17.11
N LYS A 165 -24.21 6.34 17.33
CA LYS A 165 -24.20 7.76 16.96
C LYS A 165 -23.34 8.06 15.73
N GLY A 166 -22.68 7.07 15.14
CA GLY A 166 -21.79 7.30 14.00
C GLY A 166 -20.36 7.70 14.42
N GLU A 167 -20.03 7.64 15.71
CA GLU A 167 -18.68 7.93 16.21
C GLU A 167 -17.84 6.65 16.29
N ILE A 168 -16.52 6.76 16.07
CA ILE A 168 -15.60 5.63 16.27
C ILE A 168 -15.67 5.22 17.75
N LYS A 169 -16.01 3.96 18.04
CA LYS A 169 -15.99 3.45 19.41
C LYS A 169 -14.56 3.57 19.96
N LYS A 170 -14.43 4.21 21.12
CA LYS A 170 -13.17 4.18 21.89
C LYS A 170 -12.76 2.74 22.14
N MET A 171 -11.49 2.44 21.94
CA MET A 171 -10.92 1.13 22.23
C MET A 171 -11.02 0.86 23.74
N SER A 172 -11.36 -0.37 24.13
CA SER A 172 -11.17 -0.80 25.51
C SER A 172 -9.67 -0.81 25.86
N GLU A 173 -9.33 -0.71 27.15
CA GLU A 173 -7.92 -0.75 27.59
C GLU A 173 -7.20 -2.01 27.11
N LYS A 174 -7.89 -3.16 27.13
CA LYS A 174 -7.35 -4.41 26.60
C LYS A 174 -7.05 -4.35 25.09
N GLU A 175 -7.90 -3.71 24.31
CA GLU A 175 -7.67 -3.53 22.86
C GLU A 175 -6.52 -2.56 22.57
N LYS A 176 -6.35 -1.53 23.42
CA LYS A 176 -5.23 -0.60 23.32
C LYS A 176 -3.91 -1.31 23.60
N GLU A 177 -3.84 -2.13 24.64
CA GLU A 177 -2.65 -2.93 24.95
C GLU A 177 -2.22 -3.79 23.76
N TYR A 178 -3.16 -4.49 23.12
CA TYR A 178 -2.86 -5.29 21.93
C TYR A 178 -2.35 -4.45 20.76
N ALA A 179 -2.99 -3.32 20.49
CA ALA A 179 -2.57 -2.44 19.40
C ALA A 179 -1.18 -1.83 19.64
N VAL A 180 -0.85 -1.48 20.89
CA VAL A 180 0.48 -1.03 21.30
C VAL A 180 1.52 -2.13 21.06
N GLN A 181 1.24 -3.38 21.43
CA GLN A 181 2.14 -4.51 21.18
C GLN A 181 2.40 -4.71 19.67
N ALA A 182 1.36 -4.63 18.83
CA ALA A 182 1.51 -4.72 17.38
C ALA A 182 2.34 -3.57 16.80
N ILE A 183 2.11 -2.34 17.24
CA ILE A 183 2.88 -1.17 16.83
C ILE A 183 4.36 -1.35 17.17
N ASN A 184 4.66 -1.80 18.40
CA ASN A 184 6.02 -2.08 18.82
C ASN A 184 6.65 -3.21 18.01
N LYS A 185 5.91 -4.29 17.73
CA LYS A 185 6.42 -5.41 16.92
C LYS A 185 6.75 -4.99 15.49
N LEU A 186 5.91 -4.17 14.88
CA LEU A 186 6.20 -3.62 13.55
C LEU A 186 7.40 -2.68 13.56
N ALA A 187 7.61 -1.94 14.64
CA ALA A 187 8.80 -1.12 14.80
C ALA A 187 10.07 -1.96 14.97
N GLU A 188 10.04 -3.05 15.74
CA GLU A 188 11.14 -4.02 15.83
C GLU A 188 11.52 -4.58 14.45
N LEU A 189 10.50 -4.94 13.66
CA LEU A 189 10.67 -5.46 12.30
C LEU A 189 11.06 -4.36 11.29
N LYS A 190 11.24 -3.11 11.73
CA LYS A 190 11.51 -1.93 10.89
C LYS A 190 10.44 -1.67 9.82
N LEU A 191 9.24 -2.19 10.03
CA LEU A 191 8.06 -2.01 9.16
C LEU A 191 7.25 -0.78 9.54
N LEU A 192 7.50 -0.21 10.73
CA LEU A 192 6.81 0.97 11.24
C LEU A 192 7.80 1.88 11.96
N ASN A 193 7.94 3.11 11.49
CA ASN A 193 8.76 4.12 12.16
C ASN A 193 7.93 4.88 13.20
N SER A 194 8.62 5.41 14.23
CA SER A 194 8.02 6.29 15.24
C SER A 194 6.81 5.67 15.98
N PRO A 195 6.97 4.48 16.60
CA PRO A 195 5.88 3.78 17.28
C PRO A 195 5.16 4.66 18.32
N ASP A 196 5.88 5.53 19.03
CA ASP A 196 5.30 6.46 20.01
C ASP A 196 4.25 7.40 19.43
N VAL A 197 4.43 7.85 18.18
CA VAL A 197 3.46 8.72 17.49
C VAL A 197 2.18 7.95 17.17
N HIS A 198 2.33 6.67 16.79
CA HIS A 198 1.19 5.79 16.52
C HIS A 198 0.44 5.43 17.81
N ILE A 199 1.17 5.15 18.90
CA ILE A 199 0.60 4.88 20.23
C ILE A 199 -0.13 6.13 20.76
N LYS A 200 0.46 7.32 20.65
CA LYS A 200 -0.16 8.58 21.09
C LYS A 200 -1.46 8.90 20.34
N ASN A 201 -1.57 8.46 19.09
CA ASN A 201 -2.74 8.71 18.25
C ASN A 201 -3.63 7.47 18.08
N ILE A 202 -3.46 6.43 18.90
CA ILE A 202 -4.07 5.12 18.68
C ILE A 202 -5.60 5.20 18.61
N ASP A 203 -6.22 6.01 19.49
CA ASP A 203 -7.66 6.28 19.54
C ASP A 203 -8.19 7.12 18.36
N LYS A 204 -7.30 7.74 17.57
CA LYS A 204 -7.62 8.57 16.39
C LYS A 204 -7.21 7.89 15.07
N SER A 205 -6.62 6.70 15.16
CA SER A 205 -6.14 5.91 14.03
C SER A 205 -7.12 4.79 13.70
N ASN A 206 -6.98 4.15 12.54
CA ASN A 206 -7.89 3.07 12.14
C ASN A 206 -7.69 1.83 13.05
N TRP A 207 -8.39 1.80 14.17
CA TRP A 207 -8.43 0.77 15.21
C TRP A 207 -8.49 -0.68 14.64
N ALA A 208 -9.16 -0.89 13.49
CA ALA A 208 -9.30 -2.19 12.84
C ALA A 208 -7.95 -2.76 12.36
N LEU A 209 -7.05 -1.87 11.97
CA LEU A 209 -5.75 -2.20 11.41
C LEU A 209 -4.82 -2.74 12.49
N TRP A 210 -4.69 -2.02 13.61
CA TRP A 210 -3.77 -2.39 14.69
C TRP A 210 -4.21 -3.62 15.46
N VAL A 211 -5.51 -3.74 15.77
CA VAL A 211 -6.07 -4.92 16.45
C VAL A 211 -5.97 -6.17 15.58
N MET A 212 -6.12 -6.04 14.26
CA MET A 212 -5.94 -7.17 13.34
C MET A 212 -4.48 -7.62 13.22
N ILE A 213 -3.51 -6.69 13.23
CA ILE A 213 -2.09 -7.02 13.22
C ILE A 213 -1.68 -7.68 14.54
N ALA A 214 -2.19 -7.21 15.67
CA ALA A 214 -1.96 -7.83 16.98
C ALA A 214 -2.45 -9.29 17.06
N LYS A 215 -3.70 -9.54 16.62
CA LYS A 215 -4.31 -10.89 16.58
C LYS A 215 -3.61 -11.84 15.60
N MET A 216 -2.84 -11.33 14.65
CA MET A 216 -2.04 -12.16 13.73
C MET A 216 -0.75 -12.65 14.36
N ASN A 217 -0.12 -11.88 15.26
CA ASN A 217 1.09 -12.31 15.96
C ASN A 217 0.81 -13.43 16.98
N GLU A 218 -0.36 -13.44 17.63
CA GLU A 218 -0.78 -14.56 18.51
C GLU A 218 -0.91 -15.91 17.77
N LYS A 219 -1.08 -15.91 16.45
CA LYS A 219 -1.14 -17.13 15.63
C LYS A 219 0.22 -17.59 15.10
N ILE A 220 1.26 -16.76 15.22
CA ILE A 220 2.62 -17.10 14.83
C ILE A 220 3.38 -17.68 16.02
N ASP A 221 3.12 -17.21 17.25
CA ASP A 221 3.74 -17.77 18.47
C ASP A 221 3.09 -19.06 18.98
N ASN A 222 1.99 -19.52 18.37
CA ASN A 222 1.29 -20.77 18.70
C ASN A 222 1.44 -21.86 17.63
N LYS A 223 2.52 -21.84 16.85
CA LYS A 223 2.92 -22.94 15.95
C LYS A 223 4.40 -23.26 16.09
#